data_AF-A0AAV2Q3B4-F1
#
_entry.id   AF-A0AAV2Q3B4-F1
#
_cell.length_a   1.000
_cell.length_b   1.000
_cell.length_c   1.000
_cell.angle_alpha   90.00
_cell.angle_beta   90.00
_cell.angle_gamma   90.00
#
_symmetry.space_group_name_H-M   'P 1'
#
loop_
_entity.id
_entity.type
_entity.pdbx_description
1 polymer ?
#
loop_
_entity_poly.entity_id
_entity_poly.type
_entity_poly.pdbx_seq_one_letter_code
_entity_poly.pdbx_strand_id
1 'polypeptide(L)'
;MKSNQWPYATPLIYAADGNFSSIVTTLLKNGANPNITRKNGETALMLTAIRNYSSIATTLLENGADPNMKDDNGHSALYEAATRGCAGITKSLIEHGADLNDVMDRTDFHLNLMRRINEAEIKEYLDTMDILLKNGADVNAINTQGKTLLTYTSENRYLSTSLRVEIAKFLLNHNATINQTGNDGYSALLWASKERTLDMVKLLLENGASVNQANNIGITPLMFASSSPKGSPEVIEILLKNNASINDTDNSGASALMYALAEISYNSWNNYNSWNNSEVVKTLLEKGADPSVSSKHPFESSTPLLRAITHKHLPTIRILLKYGCDVNENRYGYTPLRKAVSISNHTIIEELINQGADVNEINLYKDETLLIQAVKIGDIEVIKTLLKHGENINQEALNGNTAIHEAIMKNSTEIVNLLLEQNANPNTKSNFSEYL
;
A
#
# COMPACT_ATOMS: atom_id res chain seq x y z
N MET A 1 42.51 14.04 22.12
CA MET A 1 41.65 14.61 23.19
C MET A 1 40.23 14.76 22.65
N LYS A 2 39.30 13.86 23.02
CA LYS A 2 37.86 14.03 22.77
C LYS A 2 37.20 14.44 24.08
N SER A 3 37.39 15.69 24.49
CA SER A 3 36.84 16.24 25.72
C SER A 3 35.35 16.51 25.54
N ASN A 4 34.52 15.69 26.21
CA ASN A 4 33.08 15.82 26.52
C ASN A 4 32.20 14.59 26.23
N GLN A 5 32.77 13.38 26.06
CA GLN A 5 31.95 12.16 25.90
C GLN A 5 31.32 11.63 27.21
N TRP A 6 31.70 12.15 28.39
CA TRP A 6 31.28 11.60 29.69
C TRP A 6 31.12 12.64 30.81
N PRO A 7 30.17 13.58 30.71
CA PRO A 7 29.80 14.37 31.88
C PRO A 7 29.22 13.42 32.95
N TYR A 8 29.75 13.50 34.18
CA TYR A 8 29.26 12.80 35.37
C TYR A 8 29.41 11.26 35.39
N ALA A 9 30.38 10.69 34.65
CA ALA A 9 30.67 9.24 34.71
C ALA A 9 31.63 8.86 35.85
N THR A 10 31.38 7.73 36.51
CA THR A 10 32.27 7.18 37.54
C THR A 10 33.48 6.46 36.92
N PRO A 11 34.57 6.22 37.69
CA PRO A 11 35.68 5.38 37.22
C PRO A 11 35.24 3.99 36.75
N LEU A 12 34.19 3.43 37.37
CA LEU A 12 33.63 2.15 36.99
C LEU A 12 32.95 2.20 35.61
N ILE A 13 32.21 3.29 35.31
CA ILE A 13 31.62 3.52 33.99
C ILE A 13 32.71 3.63 32.92
N TYR A 14 33.79 4.38 33.19
CA TYR A 14 34.93 4.46 32.26
C TYR A 14 35.61 3.11 32.03
N ALA A 15 35.81 2.34 33.09
CA ALA A 15 36.41 1.01 33.00
C ALA A 15 35.53 0.03 32.21
N ALA A 16 34.21 0.11 32.37
CA ALA A 16 33.25 -0.73 31.68
C ALA A 16 33.15 -0.40 30.18
N ASP A 17 33.01 0.88 29.79
CA ASP A 17 32.97 1.26 28.36
C ASP A 17 34.33 1.09 27.66
N GLY A 18 35.44 1.17 28.41
CA GLY A 18 36.78 0.92 27.88
C GLY A 18 37.18 -0.56 27.73
N ASN A 19 36.30 -1.50 28.08
CA ASN A 19 36.59 -2.94 28.14
C ASN A 19 37.77 -3.32 29.08
N PHE A 20 37.91 -2.62 30.20
CA PHE A 20 39.00 -2.84 31.16
C PHE A 20 38.60 -3.82 32.27
N SER A 21 38.38 -5.10 31.93
CA SER A 21 37.84 -6.12 32.86
C SER A 21 38.58 -6.23 34.20
N SER A 22 39.91 -6.16 34.19
CA SER A 22 40.72 -6.19 35.42
C SER A 22 40.49 -4.96 36.31
N ILE A 23 40.31 -3.78 35.70
CA ILE A 23 40.03 -2.54 36.42
C ILE A 23 38.61 -2.58 36.97
N VAL A 24 37.62 -3.03 36.20
CA VAL A 24 36.24 -3.24 36.65
C VAL A 24 36.22 -4.13 37.90
N THR A 25 36.87 -5.29 37.83
CA THR A 25 36.95 -6.23 38.96
C THR A 25 37.60 -5.58 40.19
N THR A 26 38.68 -4.81 39.98
CA THR A 26 39.38 -4.13 41.08
C THR A 26 38.51 -3.06 41.72
N LEU A 27 37.79 -2.26 40.93
CA LEU A 27 36.91 -1.21 41.43
C LEU A 27 35.75 -1.79 42.23
N LEU A 28 35.09 -2.84 41.72
CA LEU A 28 33.99 -3.52 42.43
C LEU A 28 34.45 -4.12 43.77
N LYS A 29 35.61 -4.80 43.79
CA LYS A 29 36.22 -5.33 45.03
C LYS A 29 36.53 -4.23 46.06
N ASN A 30 36.77 -3.00 45.63
CA ASN A 30 37.01 -1.85 46.50
C ASN A 30 35.75 -1.02 46.78
N GLY A 31 34.55 -1.59 46.57
CA GLY A 31 33.29 -0.98 46.95
C GLY A 31 32.71 0.02 45.95
N ALA A 32 33.15 0.01 44.70
CA ALA A 32 32.51 0.81 43.66
C ALA A 32 31.06 0.35 43.46
N ASN A 33 30.10 1.28 43.55
CA ASN A 33 28.69 1.00 43.32
C ASN A 33 28.40 0.86 41.80
N PRO A 34 27.95 -0.31 41.32
CA PRO A 34 27.66 -0.53 39.89
C PRO A 34 26.42 0.21 39.37
N ASN A 35 25.58 0.75 40.27
CA ASN A 35 24.28 1.36 39.95
C ASN A 35 24.32 2.88 39.82
N ILE A 36 25.52 3.48 39.77
CA ILE A 36 25.64 4.92 39.51
C ILE A 36 25.47 5.18 38.01
N THR A 37 24.67 6.20 37.68
CA THR A 37 24.41 6.63 36.30
C THR A 37 25.27 7.82 35.89
N ARG A 38 25.55 7.93 34.59
CA ARG A 38 26.07 9.18 34.00
C ARG A 38 24.92 10.16 33.70
N LYS A 39 25.22 11.34 33.16
CA LYS A 39 24.25 12.43 32.97
C LYS A 39 22.91 12.04 32.32
N ASN A 40 22.91 11.08 31.39
CA ASN A 40 21.72 10.66 30.65
C ASN A 40 21.03 9.40 31.22
N GLY A 41 21.30 9.06 32.48
CA GLY A 41 20.73 7.89 33.13
C GLY A 41 21.42 6.56 32.81
N GLU A 42 22.44 6.53 31.95
CA GLU A 42 23.10 5.27 31.60
C GLU A 42 24.01 4.72 32.72
N THR A 43 23.91 3.41 32.98
CA THR A 43 24.77 2.66 33.91
C THR A 43 25.96 2.02 33.19
N ALA A 44 26.93 1.53 33.96
CA ALA A 44 28.02 0.70 33.43
C ALA A 44 27.50 -0.56 32.70
N LEU A 45 26.40 -1.15 33.19
CA LEU A 45 25.78 -2.35 32.63
C LEU A 45 25.09 -2.08 31.28
N MET A 46 24.45 -0.92 31.10
CA MET A 46 23.88 -0.54 29.80
C MET A 46 24.97 -0.35 28.74
N LEU A 47 26.09 0.28 29.11
CA LEU A 47 27.22 0.49 28.19
C LEU A 47 27.88 -0.82 27.77
N THR A 48 28.02 -1.79 28.68
CA THR A 48 28.55 -3.12 28.32
C THR A 48 27.60 -3.88 27.40
N ALA A 49 26.28 -3.75 27.59
CA ALA A 49 25.28 -4.26 26.66
C ALA A 49 25.40 -3.62 25.26
N ILE A 50 25.56 -2.30 25.19
CA ILE A 50 25.76 -1.55 23.94
C ILE A 50 27.00 -2.03 23.16
N ARG A 51 28.05 -2.44 23.88
CA ARG A 51 29.35 -2.82 23.31
C ARG A 51 29.56 -4.34 23.17
N ASN A 52 28.59 -5.15 23.60
CA ASN A 52 28.69 -6.61 23.70
C ASN A 52 29.87 -7.11 24.57
N TYR A 53 30.16 -6.43 25.68
CA TYR A 53 31.21 -6.84 26.63
C TYR A 53 30.69 -7.85 27.66
N SER A 54 30.40 -9.06 27.19
CA SER A 54 29.75 -10.12 27.97
C SER A 54 30.42 -10.40 29.33
N SER A 55 31.75 -10.54 29.36
CA SER A 55 32.48 -10.82 30.61
C SER A 55 32.33 -9.70 31.66
N ILE A 56 32.33 -8.44 31.21
CA ILE A 56 32.15 -7.29 32.11
C ILE A 56 30.70 -7.20 32.58
N ALA A 57 29.74 -7.44 31.68
CA ALA A 57 28.32 -7.48 32.04
C ALA A 57 28.05 -8.52 33.14
N THR A 58 28.55 -9.75 32.99
CA THR A 58 28.45 -10.80 34.03
C THR A 58 29.11 -10.36 35.34
N THR A 59 30.32 -9.81 35.28
CA THR A 59 31.02 -9.33 36.50
C THR A 59 30.22 -8.24 37.23
N LEU A 60 29.62 -7.31 36.49
CA LEU A 60 28.78 -6.26 37.08
C LEU A 60 27.53 -6.85 37.76
N LEU A 61 26.84 -7.78 37.10
CA LEU A 61 25.65 -8.46 37.62
C LEU A 61 25.96 -9.25 38.90
N GLU A 62 27.06 -10.03 38.91
CA GLU A 62 27.53 -10.78 40.07
C GLU A 62 27.88 -9.88 41.28
N ASN A 63 28.18 -8.59 41.02
CA ASN A 63 28.50 -7.60 42.05
C ASN A 63 27.34 -6.63 42.33
N GLY A 64 26.10 -7.03 42.02
CA GLY A 64 24.89 -6.30 42.43
C GLY A 64 24.50 -5.14 41.52
N ALA A 65 24.92 -5.17 40.25
CA ALA A 65 24.33 -4.29 39.24
C ALA A 65 22.84 -4.62 39.07
N ASP A 66 21.97 -3.63 39.16
CA ASP A 66 20.54 -3.76 38.94
C ASP A 66 20.25 -3.77 37.43
N PRO A 67 19.78 -4.90 36.86
CA PRO A 67 19.51 -5.01 35.42
C PRO A 67 18.31 -4.18 34.96
N ASN A 68 17.47 -3.69 35.89
CA ASN A 68 16.20 -3.02 35.61
C ASN A 68 16.28 -1.50 35.65
N MET A 69 17.46 -0.93 35.95
CA MET A 69 17.67 0.50 35.81
C MET A 69 17.40 0.94 34.37
N LYS A 70 16.91 2.18 34.21
CA LYS A 70 16.56 2.77 32.92
C LYS A 70 17.27 4.10 32.72
N ASP A 71 17.71 4.35 31.49
CA ASP A 71 18.26 5.64 31.08
C ASP A 71 17.14 6.69 30.89
N ASP A 72 17.50 7.92 30.49
CA ASP A 72 16.55 9.01 30.25
C ASP A 72 15.56 8.72 29.10
N ASN A 73 15.87 7.77 28.21
CA ASN A 73 14.98 7.28 27.15
C ASN A 73 14.14 6.08 27.61
N GLY A 74 14.34 5.65 28.85
CA GLY A 74 13.71 4.48 29.44
C GLY A 74 14.37 3.16 29.08
N HIS A 75 15.54 3.11 28.43
CA HIS A 75 16.19 1.88 28.00
C HIS A 75 16.94 1.20 29.16
N SER A 76 16.70 -0.09 29.38
CA SER A 76 17.50 -0.93 30.28
C SER A 76 18.68 -1.59 29.58
N ALA A 77 19.51 -2.30 30.36
CA ALA A 77 20.56 -3.14 29.80
C ALA A 77 19.99 -4.29 28.95
N LEU A 78 18.81 -4.83 29.32
CA LEU A 78 18.14 -5.87 28.53
C LEU A 78 17.67 -5.33 27.19
N TYR A 79 17.12 -4.11 27.17
CA TYR A 79 16.75 -3.43 25.93
C TYR A 79 17.95 -3.26 24.98
N GLU A 80 19.08 -2.77 25.49
CA GLU A 80 20.27 -2.59 24.66
C GLU A 80 20.87 -3.91 24.17
N ALA A 81 20.91 -4.94 25.02
CA ALA A 81 21.43 -6.26 24.63
C ALA A 81 20.55 -6.91 23.55
N ALA A 82 19.23 -6.86 23.75
CA ALA A 82 18.25 -7.49 22.87
C ALA A 82 18.20 -6.82 21.48
N THR A 83 18.17 -5.48 21.42
CA THR A 83 18.16 -4.74 20.14
C THR A 83 19.41 -4.91 19.29
N ARG A 84 20.49 -5.42 19.89
CA ARG A 84 21.79 -5.66 19.24
C ARG A 84 22.09 -7.14 19.00
N GLY A 85 21.17 -8.03 19.36
CA GLY A 85 21.37 -9.48 19.23
C GLY A 85 22.45 -10.04 20.16
N CYS A 86 22.76 -9.39 21.29
CA CYS A 86 23.79 -9.85 22.23
C CYS A 86 23.25 -11.01 23.09
N ALA A 87 23.18 -12.22 22.54
CA ALA A 87 22.56 -13.39 23.17
C ALA A 87 23.17 -13.73 24.54
N GLY A 88 24.50 -13.67 24.68
CA GLY A 88 25.19 -13.98 25.94
C GLY A 88 24.87 -13.01 27.07
N ILE A 89 24.82 -11.70 26.76
CA ILE A 89 24.43 -10.67 27.74
C ILE A 89 22.95 -10.80 28.08
N THR A 90 22.09 -10.99 27.07
CA THR A 90 20.66 -11.18 27.25
C THR A 90 20.36 -12.32 28.21
N LYS A 91 20.99 -13.48 28.01
CA LYS A 91 20.88 -14.61 28.93
C LYS A 91 21.31 -14.24 30.37
N SER A 92 22.47 -13.60 30.52
CA SER A 92 23.00 -13.22 31.83
C SER A 92 22.06 -12.24 32.56
N LEU A 93 21.49 -11.27 31.84
CA LEU A 93 20.55 -10.30 32.40
C LEU A 93 19.27 -10.96 32.91
N ILE A 94 18.70 -11.88 32.13
CA ILE A 94 17.49 -12.63 32.52
C ILE A 94 17.75 -13.50 33.75
N GLU A 95 18.89 -14.20 33.80
CA GLU A 95 19.31 -15.02 34.96
C GLU A 95 19.45 -14.18 36.26
N HIS A 96 19.69 -12.88 36.13
CA HIS A 96 19.81 -11.93 37.25
C HIS A 96 18.56 -11.07 37.46
N GLY A 97 17.40 -11.45 36.89
CA GLY A 97 16.11 -10.84 37.18
C GLY A 97 15.77 -9.59 36.37
N ALA A 98 16.28 -9.48 35.13
CA ALA A 98 15.83 -8.45 34.20
C ALA A 98 14.34 -8.61 33.83
N ASP A 99 13.59 -7.51 33.79
CA ASP A 99 12.18 -7.44 33.43
C ASP A 99 11.99 -7.58 31.91
N LEU A 100 11.37 -8.68 31.49
CA LEU A 100 11.12 -9.00 30.08
C LEU A 100 10.12 -8.07 29.40
N ASN A 101 9.25 -7.39 30.16
CA ASN A 101 8.29 -6.46 29.58
C ASN A 101 8.98 -5.19 29.04
N ASP A 102 10.23 -4.94 29.46
CA ASP A 102 10.97 -3.75 29.03
C ASP A 102 11.36 -3.77 27.54
N VAL A 103 11.35 -4.94 26.90
CA VAL A 103 11.66 -5.12 25.48
C VAL A 103 10.41 -5.24 24.61
N MET A 104 9.44 -6.09 24.96
CA MET A 104 8.38 -6.49 24.03
C MET A 104 7.28 -5.43 23.84
N ASP A 105 7.04 -4.57 24.84
CA ASP A 105 5.93 -3.61 24.82
C ASP A 105 6.24 -2.32 24.04
N ARG A 106 7.45 -2.17 23.50
CA ARG A 106 7.89 -0.89 22.92
C ARG A 106 7.97 -0.87 21.40
N THR A 107 7.45 0.20 20.82
CA THR A 107 7.53 0.49 19.37
C THR A 107 8.97 0.63 18.90
N ASP A 108 9.83 1.24 19.71
CA ASP A 108 11.25 1.45 19.42
C ASP A 108 12.06 0.15 19.49
N PHE A 109 11.65 -0.84 20.29
CA PHE A 109 12.23 -2.18 20.26
C PHE A 109 12.06 -2.79 18.86
N HIS A 110 10.83 -2.99 18.40
CA HIS A 110 10.53 -3.53 17.07
C HIS A 110 11.24 -2.76 15.93
N LEU A 111 11.29 -1.43 16.04
CA LEU A 111 12.01 -0.55 15.11
C LEU A 111 13.53 -0.78 15.13
N ASN A 112 14.16 -0.86 16.30
CA ASN A 112 15.61 -0.96 16.44
C ASN A 112 16.13 -2.38 16.22
N LEU A 113 15.38 -3.40 16.64
CA LEU A 113 15.61 -4.83 16.37
C LEU A 113 15.85 -5.01 14.85
N MET A 114 15.04 -4.36 14.00
CA MET A 114 14.98 -4.64 12.56
C MET A 114 15.62 -3.59 11.64
N ARG A 115 16.30 -2.57 12.17
CA ARG A 115 16.83 -1.46 11.35
C ARG A 115 18.16 -1.77 10.68
N ARG A 116 18.90 -2.80 11.12
CA ARG A 116 20.32 -2.99 10.73
C ARG A 116 20.81 -4.42 10.61
N ILE A 117 19.93 -5.43 10.68
CA ILE A 117 20.36 -6.82 10.59
C ILE A 117 20.73 -7.15 9.13
N ASN A 118 21.96 -7.61 8.92
CA ASN A 118 22.34 -8.26 7.66
C ASN A 118 22.24 -9.80 7.79
N GLU A 119 22.39 -10.52 6.67
CA GLU A 119 22.27 -11.99 6.66
C GLU A 119 23.26 -12.72 7.58
N ALA A 120 24.39 -12.11 7.96
CA ALA A 120 25.34 -12.71 8.90
C ALA A 120 24.92 -12.52 10.36
N GLU A 121 24.12 -11.49 10.68
CA GLU A 121 23.71 -11.11 12.03
C GLU A 121 22.36 -11.71 12.43
N ILE A 122 21.55 -12.18 11.47
CA ILE A 122 20.20 -12.68 11.75
C ILE A 122 20.19 -13.85 12.73
N LYS A 123 21.22 -14.71 12.69
CA LYS A 123 21.32 -15.84 13.59
C LYS A 123 21.44 -15.41 15.06
N GLU A 124 22.37 -14.51 15.37
CA GLU A 124 22.59 -14.04 16.76
C GLU A 124 21.35 -13.35 17.31
N TYR A 125 20.64 -12.65 16.43
CA TYR A 125 19.38 -12.01 16.71
C TYR A 125 18.24 -13.00 16.99
N LEU A 126 18.06 -14.02 16.16
CA LEU A 126 17.06 -15.07 16.39
C LEU A 126 17.39 -15.88 17.64
N ASP A 127 18.68 -16.13 17.92
CA ASP A 127 19.12 -16.76 19.17
C ASP A 127 18.74 -15.90 20.39
N THR A 128 18.90 -14.57 20.28
CA THR A 128 18.49 -13.62 21.33
C THR A 128 16.97 -13.60 21.53
N MET A 129 16.20 -13.60 20.44
CA MET A 129 14.74 -13.69 20.52
C MET A 129 14.28 -15.02 21.10
N ASP A 130 14.91 -16.14 20.73
CA ASP A 130 14.62 -17.47 21.26
C ASP A 130 14.83 -17.51 22.78
N ILE A 131 15.91 -16.89 23.28
CA ILE A 131 16.16 -16.73 24.71
C ILE A 131 15.03 -15.94 25.38
N LEU A 132 14.64 -14.79 24.82
CA LEU A 132 13.57 -13.96 25.38
C LEU A 132 12.23 -14.73 25.44
N LEU A 133 11.83 -15.34 24.33
CA LEU A 133 10.55 -16.06 24.21
C LEU A 133 10.51 -17.29 25.12
N LYS A 134 11.60 -18.06 25.23
CA LYS A 134 11.69 -19.21 26.16
C LYS A 134 11.60 -18.80 27.62
N ASN A 135 11.96 -17.57 27.96
CA ASN A 135 11.87 -17.04 29.31
C ASN A 135 10.55 -16.30 29.58
N GLY A 136 9.60 -16.31 28.64
CA GLY A 136 8.24 -15.81 28.85
C GLY A 136 7.96 -14.42 28.27
N ALA A 137 8.83 -13.89 27.41
CA ALA A 137 8.52 -12.70 26.63
C ALA A 137 7.31 -12.95 25.71
N ASP A 138 6.35 -12.03 25.67
CA ASP A 138 5.15 -12.18 24.85
C ASP A 138 5.44 -11.89 23.36
N VAL A 139 5.44 -12.95 22.54
CA VAL A 139 5.60 -12.85 21.07
C VAL A 139 4.51 -11.98 20.41
N ASN A 140 3.39 -11.78 21.09
CA ASN A 140 2.22 -11.05 20.59
C ASN A 140 2.08 -9.64 21.18
N ALA A 141 3.09 -9.16 21.91
CA ALA A 141 3.11 -7.79 22.37
C ALA A 141 2.91 -6.82 21.20
N ILE A 142 2.06 -5.82 21.42
CA ILE A 142 1.71 -4.82 20.41
C ILE A 142 2.38 -3.50 20.72
N ASN A 143 2.86 -2.84 19.67
CA ASN A 143 3.43 -1.51 19.80
C ASN A 143 2.35 -0.42 19.85
N THR A 144 2.75 0.86 19.95
CA THR A 144 1.82 2.01 19.97
C THR A 144 0.98 2.19 18.69
N GLN A 145 1.36 1.50 17.60
CA GLN A 145 0.59 1.42 16.36
C GLN A 145 -0.31 0.18 16.30
N GLY A 146 -0.43 -0.58 17.39
CA GLY A 146 -1.20 -1.83 17.46
C GLY A 146 -0.56 -3.01 16.73
N LYS A 147 0.68 -2.88 16.23
CA LYS A 147 1.33 -3.92 15.43
C LYS A 147 2.10 -4.88 16.33
N THR A 148 1.93 -6.17 16.08
CA THR A 148 2.84 -7.21 16.58
C THR A 148 4.14 -7.20 15.79
N LEU A 149 5.13 -7.92 16.29
CA LEU A 149 6.38 -8.08 15.56
C LEU A 149 6.21 -8.77 14.21
N LEU A 150 5.27 -9.70 14.08
CA LEU A 150 4.96 -10.33 12.80
C LEU A 150 4.42 -9.31 11.79
N THR A 151 3.44 -8.49 12.18
CA THR A 151 2.84 -7.48 11.31
C THR A 151 3.88 -6.41 10.92
N TYR A 152 4.71 -5.98 11.86
CA TYR A 152 5.80 -5.05 11.59
C TYR A 152 6.87 -5.64 10.65
N THR A 153 7.21 -6.93 10.82
CA THR A 153 8.14 -7.65 9.93
C THR A 153 7.63 -7.60 8.50
N SER A 154 6.34 -7.87 8.25
CA SER A 154 5.76 -7.86 6.91
C SER A 154 5.75 -6.47 6.25
N GLU A 155 5.63 -5.40 7.04
CA GLU A 155 5.67 -4.01 6.57
C GLU A 155 7.09 -3.51 6.26
N ASN A 156 8.11 -3.98 7.00
CA ASN A 156 9.43 -3.36 7.00
C ASN A 156 10.19 -3.54 5.66
N ARG A 157 10.13 -2.51 4.82
CA ARG A 157 10.80 -2.46 3.51
C ARG A 157 12.32 -2.27 3.57
N TYR A 158 12.89 -1.98 4.75
CA TYR A 158 14.34 -1.83 4.91
C TYR A 158 15.07 -3.19 4.98
N LEU A 159 14.36 -4.25 5.36
CA LEU A 159 14.88 -5.62 5.32
C LEU A 159 14.77 -6.21 3.92
N SER A 160 15.65 -7.15 3.57
CA SER A 160 15.47 -7.95 2.37
C SER A 160 14.23 -8.85 2.51
N THR A 161 13.63 -9.27 1.39
CA THR A 161 12.48 -10.19 1.42
C THR A 161 12.83 -11.52 2.09
N SER A 162 14.04 -12.04 1.86
CA SER A 162 14.53 -13.29 2.48
C SER A 162 14.54 -13.19 4.01
N LEU A 163 15.13 -12.11 4.55
CA LEU A 163 15.19 -11.88 5.99
C LEU A 163 13.80 -11.71 6.61
N ARG A 164 12.90 -10.96 5.97
CA ARG A 164 11.52 -10.85 6.45
C ARG A 164 10.86 -12.22 6.56
N VAL A 165 11.00 -13.07 5.53
CA VAL A 165 10.41 -14.42 5.51
C VAL A 165 11.02 -15.30 6.60
N GLU A 166 12.33 -15.24 6.82
CA GLU A 166 13.01 -15.99 7.88
C GLU A 166 12.54 -15.59 9.28
N ILE A 167 12.46 -14.29 9.55
CA ILE A 167 11.95 -13.75 10.82
C ILE A 167 10.48 -14.15 11.01
N ALA A 168 9.64 -14.00 9.98
CA ALA A 168 8.24 -14.39 10.07
C ALA A 168 8.08 -15.89 10.35
N LYS A 169 8.88 -16.75 9.72
CA LYS A 169 8.92 -18.20 10.02
C LYS A 169 9.25 -18.45 11.50
N PHE A 170 10.29 -17.79 12.00
CA PHE A 170 10.69 -17.91 13.40
C PHE A 170 9.58 -17.51 14.37
N LEU A 171 8.92 -16.38 14.11
CA LEU A 171 7.83 -15.86 14.93
C LEU A 171 6.62 -16.80 14.93
N LEU A 172 6.23 -17.31 13.75
CA LEU A 172 5.12 -18.26 13.62
C LEU A 172 5.40 -19.58 14.36
N ASN A 173 6.65 -20.06 14.33
CA ASN A 173 7.07 -21.23 15.13
C ASN A 173 6.99 -20.99 16.65
N HIS A 174 6.95 -19.73 17.08
CA HIS A 174 6.74 -19.33 18.47
C HIS A 174 5.29 -18.90 18.76
N ASN A 175 4.32 -19.29 17.92
CA ASN A 175 2.90 -19.01 18.08
C ASN A 175 2.53 -17.52 17.99
N ALA A 176 3.22 -16.75 17.16
CA ALA A 176 2.80 -15.39 16.84
C ALA A 176 1.38 -15.38 16.23
N THR A 177 0.53 -14.47 16.70
CA THR A 177 -0.84 -14.29 16.23
C THR A 177 -0.85 -13.78 14.80
N ILE A 178 -1.34 -14.60 13.88
CA ILE A 178 -1.18 -14.36 12.45
C ILE A 178 -2.10 -13.28 11.86
N ASN A 179 -3.27 -13.07 12.49
CA ASN A 179 -4.31 -12.17 12.00
C ASN A 179 -4.39 -10.84 12.78
N GLN A 180 -3.43 -10.56 13.67
CA GLN A 180 -3.40 -9.30 14.41
C GLN A 180 -3.10 -8.13 13.47
N THR A 181 -3.87 -7.06 13.59
CA THR A 181 -3.73 -5.86 12.77
C THR A 181 -3.16 -4.70 13.55
N GLY A 182 -2.49 -3.78 12.87
CA GLY A 182 -2.22 -2.45 13.41
C GLY A 182 -3.50 -1.62 13.58
N ASN A 183 -3.35 -0.40 14.10
CA ASN A 183 -4.42 0.58 14.27
C ASN A 183 -5.07 1.01 12.94
N ASP A 184 -4.36 0.84 11.83
CA ASP A 184 -4.84 1.06 10.45
C ASP A 184 -5.61 -0.14 9.87
N GLY A 185 -5.70 -1.25 10.61
CA GLY A 185 -6.34 -2.49 10.18
C GLY A 185 -5.47 -3.35 9.27
N TYR A 186 -4.20 -3.03 9.05
CA TYR A 186 -3.33 -3.86 8.21
C TYR A 186 -2.82 -5.09 8.97
N SER A 187 -3.10 -6.28 8.44
CA SER A 187 -2.52 -7.56 8.87
C SER A 187 -1.20 -7.84 8.14
N ALA A 188 -0.46 -8.84 8.61
CA ALA A 188 0.75 -9.33 7.95
C ALA A 188 0.49 -9.71 6.47
N LEU A 189 -0.66 -10.35 6.19
CA LEU A 189 -1.02 -10.76 4.83
C LEU A 189 -1.33 -9.56 3.93
N LEU A 190 -2.01 -8.52 4.44
CA LEU A 190 -2.25 -7.28 3.70
C LEU A 190 -0.94 -6.60 3.28
N TRP A 191 0.04 -6.52 4.19
CA TRP A 191 1.37 -6.00 3.86
C TRP A 191 2.10 -6.87 2.84
N ALA A 192 2.11 -8.19 3.03
CA ALA A 192 2.76 -9.12 2.10
C ALA A 192 2.17 -9.03 0.68
N SER A 193 0.84 -8.92 0.56
CA SER A 193 0.16 -8.74 -0.72
C SER A 193 0.45 -7.37 -1.37
N LYS A 194 0.50 -6.30 -0.58
CA LYS A 194 0.87 -4.95 -1.05
C LYS A 194 2.31 -4.87 -1.58
N GLU A 195 3.24 -5.54 -0.90
CA GLU A 195 4.64 -5.64 -1.33
C GLU A 195 4.87 -6.69 -2.42
N ARG A 196 3.91 -7.61 -2.61
CA ARG A 196 3.93 -8.72 -3.57
C ARG A 196 5.04 -9.72 -3.28
N THR A 197 5.22 -10.02 -2.00
CA THR A 197 6.24 -10.97 -1.53
C THR A 197 5.67 -12.39 -1.55
N LEU A 198 5.77 -13.06 -2.69
CA LEU A 198 5.17 -14.39 -2.92
C LEU A 198 5.46 -15.40 -1.80
N ASP A 199 6.73 -15.47 -1.36
CA ASP A 199 7.14 -16.40 -0.30
C ASP A 199 6.56 -16.04 1.08
N MET A 200 6.39 -14.76 1.37
CA MET A 200 5.73 -14.31 2.59
C MET A 200 4.22 -14.60 2.53
N VAL A 201 3.58 -14.34 1.38
CA VAL A 201 2.16 -14.66 1.17
C VAL A 201 1.91 -16.16 1.36
N LYS A 202 2.74 -17.02 0.76
CA LYS A 202 2.68 -18.48 0.95
C LYS A 202 2.81 -18.86 2.42
N LEU A 203 3.88 -18.38 3.08
CA LEU A 203 4.15 -18.67 4.48
C LEU A 203 2.95 -18.31 5.36
N LEU A 204 2.39 -17.12 5.19
CA LEU A 204 1.29 -16.63 6.01
C LEU A 204 0.02 -17.45 5.77
N LEU A 205 -0.32 -17.76 4.52
CA LEU A 205 -1.50 -18.58 4.20
C LEU A 205 -1.36 -20.01 4.72
N GLU A 206 -0.18 -20.63 4.59
CA GLU A 206 0.13 -21.96 5.12
C GLU A 206 -0.01 -22.03 6.65
N ASN A 207 0.16 -20.91 7.36
CA ASN A 207 0.00 -20.79 8.81
C ASN A 207 -1.37 -20.24 9.23
N GLY A 208 -2.35 -20.18 8.32
CA GLY A 208 -3.73 -19.83 8.66
C GLY A 208 -4.07 -18.34 8.65
N ALA A 209 -3.33 -17.53 7.89
CA ALA A 209 -3.71 -16.14 7.67
C ALA A 209 -5.08 -16.04 6.99
N SER A 210 -5.92 -15.13 7.48
CA SER A 210 -7.26 -14.90 6.98
C SER A 210 -7.21 -14.21 5.60
N VAL A 211 -7.41 -15.00 4.55
CA VAL A 211 -7.27 -14.58 3.14
C VAL A 211 -8.14 -13.37 2.76
N ASN A 212 -9.30 -13.21 3.42
CA ASN A 212 -10.27 -12.14 3.17
C ASN A 212 -10.29 -11.06 4.26
N GLN A 213 -9.32 -11.06 5.19
CA GLN A 213 -9.29 -10.03 6.23
C GLN A 213 -9.02 -8.66 5.62
N ALA A 214 -10.02 -7.78 5.69
CA ALA A 214 -9.93 -6.42 5.21
C ALA A 214 -9.38 -5.46 6.30
N ASN A 215 -8.74 -4.37 5.86
CA ASN A 215 -8.37 -3.27 6.76
C ASN A 215 -9.57 -2.35 7.08
N ASN A 216 -9.32 -1.26 7.80
CA ASN A 216 -10.37 -0.33 8.26
C ASN A 216 -11.14 0.38 7.13
N ILE A 217 -10.63 0.34 5.90
CA ILE A 217 -11.30 0.92 4.71
C ILE A 217 -11.84 -0.15 3.77
N GLY A 218 -11.85 -1.43 4.18
CA GLY A 218 -12.41 -2.53 3.41
C GLY A 218 -11.46 -3.14 2.38
N ILE A 219 -10.18 -2.75 2.36
CA ILE A 219 -9.22 -3.30 1.40
C ILE A 219 -8.79 -4.71 1.80
N THR A 220 -8.92 -5.68 0.89
CA THR A 220 -8.51 -7.08 1.06
C THR A 220 -7.11 -7.36 0.48
N PRO A 221 -6.48 -8.50 0.83
CA PRO A 221 -5.20 -8.91 0.24
C PRO A 221 -5.24 -9.01 -1.29
N LEU A 222 -6.36 -9.50 -1.86
CA LEU A 222 -6.53 -9.61 -3.30
C LEU A 222 -6.56 -8.25 -3.99
N MET A 223 -7.21 -7.24 -3.39
CA MET A 223 -7.21 -5.87 -3.91
C MET A 223 -5.79 -5.28 -3.96
N PHE A 224 -4.99 -5.47 -2.90
CA PHE A 224 -3.59 -5.02 -2.91
C PHE A 224 -2.74 -5.75 -3.93
N ALA A 225 -2.86 -7.08 -4.03
CA ALA A 225 -2.13 -7.89 -5.01
C ALA A 225 -2.46 -7.51 -6.46
N SER A 226 -3.68 -7.02 -6.68
CA SER A 226 -4.16 -6.55 -7.99
C SER A 226 -3.71 -5.13 -8.33
N SER A 227 -3.27 -4.33 -7.35
CA SER A 227 -3.01 -2.91 -7.56
C SER A 227 -1.85 -2.62 -8.53
N SER A 228 -2.11 -1.69 -9.44
CA SER A 228 -1.18 -1.12 -10.44
C SER A 228 -0.07 -0.26 -9.80
N PRO A 229 1.12 -0.11 -10.43
CA PRO A 229 1.55 -0.62 -11.74
C PRO A 229 2.27 -1.98 -11.68
N LYS A 230 2.21 -2.68 -10.54
CA LYS A 230 3.05 -3.86 -10.29
C LYS A 230 2.24 -5.10 -9.91
N GLY A 231 0.94 -5.18 -10.20
CA GLY A 231 0.12 -6.33 -9.80
C GLY A 231 0.79 -7.68 -10.14
N SER A 232 0.68 -8.67 -9.27
CA SER A 232 1.36 -9.97 -9.43
C SER A 232 0.33 -11.08 -9.66
N PRO A 233 0.24 -11.60 -10.91
CA PRO A 233 -0.60 -12.76 -11.21
C PRO A 233 -0.33 -13.95 -10.27
N GLU A 234 0.93 -14.18 -9.89
CA GLU A 234 1.31 -15.28 -9.01
C GLU A 234 0.73 -15.13 -7.59
N VAL A 235 0.76 -13.91 -7.04
CA VAL A 235 0.14 -13.63 -5.73
C VAL A 235 -1.39 -13.72 -5.83
N ILE A 236 -1.98 -13.21 -6.91
CA ILE A 236 -3.43 -13.33 -7.18
C ILE A 236 -3.86 -14.80 -7.22
N GLU A 237 -3.14 -15.63 -7.98
CA GLU A 237 -3.44 -17.06 -8.11
C GLU A 237 -3.38 -17.77 -6.76
N ILE A 238 -2.37 -17.47 -5.94
CA ILE A 238 -2.23 -18.07 -4.61
C ILE A 238 -3.35 -17.62 -3.66
N LEU A 239 -3.71 -16.34 -3.68
CA LEU A 239 -4.82 -15.84 -2.86
C LEU A 239 -6.14 -16.51 -3.28
N LEU A 240 -6.44 -16.56 -4.58
CA LEU A 240 -7.64 -17.21 -5.10
C LEU A 240 -7.66 -18.72 -4.81
N LYS A 241 -6.52 -19.42 -4.92
CA LYS A 241 -6.38 -20.83 -4.53
C LYS A 241 -6.70 -21.06 -3.05
N ASN A 242 -6.48 -20.05 -2.21
CA ASN A 242 -6.81 -20.07 -0.79
C ASN A 242 -8.19 -19.45 -0.48
N ASN A 243 -9.09 -19.41 -1.47
CA ASN A 243 -10.47 -18.90 -1.36
C ASN A 243 -10.59 -17.39 -1.09
N ALA A 244 -9.70 -16.58 -1.65
CA ALA A 244 -9.91 -15.14 -1.70
C ALA A 244 -11.20 -14.80 -2.46
N SER A 245 -12.03 -13.95 -1.89
CA SER A 245 -13.25 -13.44 -2.51
C SER A 245 -12.90 -12.49 -3.65
N ILE A 246 -13.18 -12.88 -4.90
CA ILE A 246 -12.79 -12.11 -6.07
C ILE A 246 -13.57 -10.80 -6.26
N ASN A 247 -14.81 -10.77 -5.76
CA ASN A 247 -15.76 -9.67 -5.96
C ASN A 247 -16.06 -8.86 -4.70
N ASP A 248 -15.31 -9.08 -3.61
CA ASP A 248 -15.40 -8.19 -2.45
C ASP A 248 -15.01 -6.77 -2.86
N THR A 249 -15.64 -5.79 -2.22
CA THR A 249 -15.39 -4.37 -2.48
C THR A 249 -14.97 -3.66 -1.21
N ASP A 250 -14.09 -2.67 -1.34
CA ASP A 250 -13.76 -1.77 -0.23
C ASP A 250 -14.93 -0.83 0.12
N ASN A 251 -14.73 0.06 1.10
CA ASN A 251 -15.76 0.99 1.54
C ASN A 251 -16.18 2.00 0.45
N SER A 252 -15.40 2.16 -0.62
CA SER A 252 -15.74 2.96 -1.80
C SER A 252 -16.48 2.16 -2.88
N GLY A 253 -16.62 0.84 -2.74
CA GLY A 253 -17.19 -0.04 -3.76
C GLY A 253 -16.16 -0.51 -4.80
N ALA A 254 -14.86 -0.30 -4.59
CA ALA A 254 -13.82 -0.76 -5.52
C ALA A 254 -13.44 -2.22 -5.24
N SER A 255 -13.58 -3.09 -6.24
CA SER A 255 -13.12 -4.50 -6.20
C SER A 255 -11.68 -4.67 -6.65
N ALA A 256 -11.13 -5.88 -6.56
CA ALA A 256 -9.81 -6.21 -7.09
C ALA A 256 -9.62 -5.80 -8.57
N LEU A 257 -10.65 -5.96 -9.40
CA LEU A 257 -10.65 -5.51 -10.80
C LEU A 257 -10.51 -3.99 -10.91
N MET A 258 -11.19 -3.24 -10.04
CA MET A 258 -11.05 -1.79 -9.99
C MET A 258 -9.65 -1.36 -9.54
N TYR A 259 -9.04 -2.08 -8.60
CA TYR A 259 -7.64 -1.84 -8.17
C TYR A 259 -6.62 -2.14 -9.27
N ALA A 260 -6.85 -3.15 -10.12
CA ALA A 260 -6.03 -3.41 -11.30
C ALA A 260 -6.03 -2.28 -12.33
N LEU A 261 -7.10 -1.48 -12.31
CA LEU A 261 -7.29 -0.32 -13.17
C LEU A 261 -6.87 1.00 -12.50
N ALA A 262 -6.25 0.94 -11.31
CA ALA A 262 -5.89 2.13 -10.52
C ALA A 262 -4.70 2.92 -11.01
N GLU A 263 -4.90 4.23 -11.13
CA GLU A 263 -3.81 5.19 -11.04
C GLU A 263 -3.48 5.40 -9.56
N ILE A 264 -2.21 5.26 -9.20
CA ILE A 264 -1.71 5.84 -7.95
C ILE A 264 -1.57 7.32 -8.23
N SER A 265 -2.58 8.14 -7.93
CA SER A 265 -2.48 9.61 -7.99
C SER A 265 -1.63 10.20 -6.86
N TYR A 266 -0.69 9.44 -6.32
CA TYR A 266 0.33 9.92 -5.38
C TYR A 266 1.66 9.96 -6.11
N ASN A 267 1.94 11.17 -6.62
CA ASN A 267 3.18 11.66 -7.22
C ASN A 267 3.18 11.68 -8.75
N SER A 268 2.89 12.87 -9.25
CA SER A 268 3.13 13.39 -10.61
C SER A 268 4.63 13.44 -10.97
N TRP A 269 5.36 12.36 -10.71
CA TRP A 269 6.73 12.13 -11.15
C TRP A 269 6.87 10.64 -11.45
N ASN A 270 6.34 10.22 -12.60
CA ASN A 270 7.09 9.47 -13.59
C ASN A 270 6.17 9.10 -14.75
N ASN A 271 6.53 9.61 -15.93
CA ASN A 271 5.90 9.34 -17.21
C ASN A 271 6.26 7.93 -17.70
N TYR A 272 5.85 6.88 -16.97
CA TYR A 272 6.04 5.50 -17.40
C TYR A 272 4.84 5.04 -18.23
N ASN A 273 5.04 5.03 -19.54
CA ASN A 273 4.24 4.32 -20.55
C ASN A 273 4.29 2.78 -20.38
N SER A 274 4.09 2.25 -19.18
CA SER A 274 4.02 0.79 -19.00
C SER A 274 2.92 0.43 -18.01
N TRP A 275 1.69 0.66 -18.44
CA TRP A 275 0.51 0.09 -17.83
C TRP A 275 0.40 -1.38 -18.27
N ASN A 276 1.26 -2.25 -17.76
CA ASN A 276 1.22 -3.70 -18.05
C ASN A 276 0.18 -4.44 -17.18
N ASN A 277 -1.00 -3.84 -16.97
CA ASN A 277 -2.06 -4.42 -16.14
C ASN A 277 -3.10 -5.19 -16.95
N SER A 278 -2.99 -5.25 -18.28
CA SER A 278 -3.91 -6.06 -19.09
C SER A 278 -3.87 -7.52 -18.69
N GLU A 279 -2.70 -8.04 -18.28
CA GLU A 279 -2.59 -9.43 -17.81
C GLU A 279 -3.27 -9.65 -16.46
N VAL A 280 -3.13 -8.72 -15.51
CA VAL A 280 -3.83 -8.79 -14.22
C VAL A 280 -5.35 -8.67 -14.41
N VAL A 281 -5.80 -7.72 -15.23
CA VAL A 281 -7.22 -7.55 -15.58
C VAL A 281 -7.77 -8.83 -16.21
N LYS A 282 -7.06 -9.38 -17.21
CA LYS A 282 -7.43 -10.63 -17.86
C LYS A 282 -7.48 -11.79 -16.87
N THR A 283 -6.46 -11.93 -16.02
CA THR A 283 -6.40 -12.97 -14.98
C THR A 283 -7.61 -12.89 -14.06
N LEU A 284 -7.94 -11.70 -13.55
CA LEU A 284 -9.10 -11.51 -12.67
C LEU A 284 -10.41 -11.86 -13.37
N LEU A 285 -10.61 -11.42 -14.62
CA LEU A 285 -11.81 -11.72 -15.40
C LEU A 285 -11.94 -13.22 -15.69
N GLU A 286 -10.85 -13.90 -16.05
CA GLU A 286 -10.81 -15.37 -16.24
C GLU A 286 -11.16 -16.13 -14.96
N LYS A 287 -10.89 -15.54 -13.79
CA LYS A 287 -11.21 -16.10 -12.47
C LYS A 287 -12.59 -15.69 -11.95
N GLY A 288 -13.38 -14.96 -12.74
CA GLY A 288 -14.77 -14.60 -12.42
C GLY A 288 -14.95 -13.25 -11.72
N ALA A 289 -14.01 -12.31 -11.90
CA ALA A 289 -14.20 -10.93 -11.46
C ALA A 289 -15.36 -10.29 -12.21
N ASP A 290 -16.24 -9.58 -11.50
CA ASP A 290 -17.39 -8.89 -12.07
C ASP A 290 -16.95 -7.69 -12.94
N PRO A 291 -17.14 -7.75 -14.27
CA PRO A 291 -16.77 -6.67 -15.18
C PRO A 291 -17.66 -5.42 -15.05
N SER A 292 -18.80 -5.52 -14.37
CA SER A 292 -19.81 -4.48 -14.22
C SER A 292 -19.76 -3.73 -12.88
N VAL A 293 -18.78 -4.09 -12.03
CA VAL A 293 -18.57 -3.47 -10.71
C VAL A 293 -18.53 -1.94 -10.82
N SER A 294 -19.09 -1.26 -9.81
CA SER A 294 -19.09 0.20 -9.77
C SER A 294 -18.67 0.72 -8.40
N SER A 295 -17.73 1.66 -8.38
CA SER A 295 -17.32 2.35 -7.15
C SER A 295 -17.96 3.74 -7.04
N LYS A 296 -18.25 4.13 -5.80
CA LYS A 296 -18.74 5.44 -5.40
C LYS A 296 -17.55 6.40 -5.32
N HIS A 297 -17.18 7.02 -6.44
CA HIS A 297 -16.37 8.24 -6.38
C HIS A 297 -17.32 9.46 -6.29
N PRO A 298 -17.01 10.49 -5.47
CA PRO A 298 -17.92 11.61 -5.22
C PRO A 298 -18.33 12.44 -6.45
N PHE A 299 -17.70 12.21 -7.61
CA PHE A 299 -17.95 13.01 -8.82
C PHE A 299 -18.29 12.19 -10.07
N GLU A 300 -18.04 10.87 -10.12
CA GLU A 300 -18.40 9.96 -11.23
C GLU A 300 -18.46 8.53 -10.69
N SER A 301 -19.54 7.76 -10.87
CA SER A 301 -19.49 6.32 -10.54
C SER A 301 -18.55 5.65 -11.55
N SER A 302 -17.45 5.08 -11.07
CA SER A 302 -16.42 4.51 -11.94
C SER A 302 -16.69 3.04 -12.17
N THR A 303 -16.71 2.62 -13.44
CA THR A 303 -16.77 1.22 -13.88
C THR A 303 -15.43 0.82 -14.50
N PRO A 304 -15.11 -0.48 -14.61
CA PRO A 304 -13.90 -0.95 -15.26
C PRO A 304 -13.69 -0.37 -16.66
N LEU A 305 -14.75 -0.37 -17.49
CA LEU A 305 -14.69 0.09 -18.87
C LEU A 305 -14.46 1.61 -18.96
N LEU A 306 -15.22 2.43 -18.21
CA LEU A 306 -15.00 3.88 -18.16
C LEU A 306 -13.59 4.23 -17.67
N ARG A 307 -13.03 3.43 -16.76
CA ARG A 307 -11.66 3.64 -16.27
C ARG A 307 -10.62 3.32 -17.34
N ALA A 308 -10.75 2.20 -18.03
CA ALA A 308 -9.84 1.84 -19.13
C ALA A 308 -9.86 2.89 -20.26
N ILE A 309 -11.04 3.45 -20.56
CA ILE A 309 -11.22 4.54 -21.55
C ILE A 309 -10.53 5.83 -21.10
N THR A 310 -10.74 6.24 -19.85
CA THR A 310 -10.13 7.46 -19.28
C THR A 310 -8.60 7.46 -19.44
N HIS A 311 -7.98 6.30 -19.25
CA HIS A 311 -6.54 6.10 -19.38
C HIS A 311 -6.08 5.70 -20.80
N LYS A 312 -6.99 5.72 -21.78
CA LYS A 312 -6.70 5.50 -23.20
C LYS A 312 -6.08 4.12 -23.52
N HIS A 313 -6.36 3.10 -22.72
CA HIS A 313 -5.70 1.79 -22.86
C HIS A 313 -6.54 0.78 -23.65
N LEU A 314 -6.42 0.86 -24.98
CA LEU A 314 -7.17 0.03 -25.93
C LEU A 314 -7.09 -1.49 -25.67
N PRO A 315 -5.92 -2.09 -25.32
CA PRO A 315 -5.87 -3.53 -25.03
C PRO A 315 -6.77 -3.94 -23.87
N THR A 316 -6.81 -3.14 -22.80
CA THR A 316 -7.68 -3.41 -21.64
C THR A 316 -9.15 -3.19 -21.98
N ILE A 317 -9.48 -2.18 -22.78
CA ILE A 317 -10.85 -1.95 -23.27
C ILE A 317 -11.34 -3.19 -24.04
N ARG A 318 -10.53 -3.71 -24.97
CA ARG A 318 -10.86 -4.92 -25.73
C ARG A 318 -11.04 -6.14 -24.83
N ILE A 319 -10.19 -6.31 -23.82
CA ILE A 319 -10.34 -7.39 -22.84
C ILE A 319 -11.66 -7.22 -22.08
N LEU A 320 -11.94 -6.05 -21.53
CA LEU A 320 -13.17 -5.80 -20.76
C LEU A 320 -14.45 -6.08 -21.57
N LEU A 321 -14.51 -5.59 -22.82
CA LEU A 321 -15.64 -5.86 -23.72
C LEU A 321 -15.77 -7.35 -24.05
N LYS A 322 -14.66 -8.05 -24.28
CA LYS A 322 -14.65 -9.50 -24.52
C LYS A 322 -15.23 -10.30 -23.33
N TYR A 323 -15.03 -9.84 -22.10
CA TYR A 323 -15.56 -10.49 -20.89
C TYR A 323 -16.93 -9.95 -20.46
N GLY A 324 -17.65 -9.25 -21.35
CA GLY A 324 -19.07 -8.93 -21.15
C GLY A 324 -19.36 -7.62 -20.44
N CYS A 325 -18.42 -6.66 -20.40
CA CYS A 325 -18.80 -5.27 -20.07
C CYS A 325 -19.86 -4.76 -21.06
N ASP A 326 -20.89 -4.09 -20.53
CA ASP A 326 -21.88 -3.41 -21.36
C ASP A 326 -21.26 -2.16 -22.01
N VAL A 327 -21.13 -2.19 -23.34
CA VAL A 327 -20.60 -1.07 -24.13
C VAL A 327 -21.49 0.18 -24.06
N ASN A 328 -22.75 0.01 -23.69
CA ASN A 328 -23.76 1.06 -23.55
C ASN A 328 -24.12 1.33 -22.08
N GLU A 329 -23.26 0.92 -21.13
CA GLU A 329 -23.50 1.21 -19.72
C GLU A 329 -23.72 2.71 -19.52
N ASN A 330 -24.75 3.08 -18.78
CA ASN A 330 -25.07 4.48 -18.52
C ASN A 330 -25.05 4.74 -17.03
N ARG A 331 -24.16 5.65 -16.63
CA ARG A 331 -23.95 6.06 -15.24
C ARG A 331 -24.07 7.59 -15.16
N TYR A 332 -25.23 8.09 -14.77
CA TYR A 332 -25.51 9.54 -14.71
C TYR A 332 -25.29 10.27 -16.05
N GLY A 333 -25.64 9.64 -17.18
CA GLY A 333 -25.46 10.22 -18.51
C GLY A 333 -24.04 10.07 -19.07
N TYR A 334 -23.17 9.31 -18.40
CA TYR A 334 -21.83 8.97 -18.87
C TYR A 334 -21.83 7.54 -19.42
N THR A 335 -21.72 7.42 -20.73
CA THR A 335 -21.51 6.15 -21.42
C THR A 335 -20.03 6.00 -21.83
N PRO A 336 -19.58 4.77 -22.14
CA PRO A 336 -18.27 4.52 -22.72
C PRO A 336 -17.98 5.40 -23.94
N LEU A 337 -18.91 5.46 -24.89
CA LEU A 337 -18.75 6.23 -26.12
C LEU A 337 -18.64 7.73 -25.84
N ARG A 338 -19.48 8.26 -24.94
CA ARG A 338 -19.40 9.66 -24.51
C ARG A 338 -18.08 10.01 -23.85
N LYS A 339 -17.57 9.12 -22.99
CA LYS A 339 -16.26 9.31 -22.37
C LYS A 339 -15.17 9.32 -23.43
N ALA A 340 -15.23 8.42 -24.42
CA ALA A 340 -14.28 8.36 -25.53
C ALA A 340 -14.29 9.63 -26.41
N VAL A 341 -15.47 10.19 -26.67
CA VAL A 341 -15.64 11.50 -27.33
C VAL A 341 -15.02 12.61 -26.49
N SER A 342 -15.29 12.64 -25.18
CA SER A 342 -14.77 13.69 -24.26
C SER A 342 -13.24 13.77 -24.18
N ILE A 343 -12.56 12.64 -24.40
CA ILE A 343 -11.08 12.55 -24.40
C ILE A 343 -10.47 12.69 -25.79
N SER A 344 -11.28 12.90 -26.84
CA SER A 344 -10.87 13.00 -28.24
C SER A 344 -10.00 11.83 -28.69
N ASN A 345 -10.42 10.60 -28.43
CA ASN A 345 -9.66 9.41 -28.85
C ASN A 345 -10.39 8.64 -29.96
N HIS A 346 -10.09 8.99 -31.20
CA HIS A 346 -10.69 8.40 -32.41
C HIS A 346 -10.58 6.87 -32.44
N THR A 347 -9.45 6.28 -32.04
CA THR A 347 -9.26 4.83 -32.07
C THR A 347 -10.20 4.11 -31.08
N ILE A 348 -10.41 4.68 -29.90
CA ILE A 348 -11.34 4.11 -28.91
C ILE A 348 -12.79 4.30 -29.37
N ILE A 349 -13.12 5.45 -29.97
CA ILE A 349 -14.45 5.72 -30.53
C ILE A 349 -14.80 4.66 -31.58
N GLU A 350 -13.92 4.46 -32.58
CA GLU A 350 -14.11 3.43 -33.61
C GLU A 350 -14.23 2.02 -32.99
N GLU A 351 -13.39 1.67 -32.00
CA GLU A 351 -13.51 0.38 -31.31
C GLU A 351 -14.89 0.22 -30.63
N LEU A 352 -15.35 1.21 -29.86
CA LEU A 352 -16.63 1.11 -29.14
C LEU A 352 -17.82 1.01 -30.10
N ILE A 353 -17.83 1.79 -31.19
CA ILE A 353 -18.87 1.70 -32.22
C ILE A 353 -18.88 0.32 -32.88
N ASN A 354 -17.70 -0.22 -33.22
CA ASN A 354 -17.59 -1.58 -33.78
C ASN A 354 -18.06 -2.67 -32.80
N GLN A 355 -18.07 -2.39 -31.50
CA GLN A 355 -18.56 -3.27 -30.44
C GLN A 355 -20.04 -3.03 -30.11
N GLY A 356 -20.73 -2.17 -30.87
CA GLY A 356 -22.17 -1.93 -30.74
C GLY A 356 -22.57 -0.76 -29.83
N ALA A 357 -21.67 0.21 -29.62
CA ALA A 357 -22.04 1.44 -28.91
C ALA A 357 -23.11 2.23 -29.68
N ASP A 358 -24.12 2.73 -28.96
CA ASP A 358 -25.17 3.58 -29.51
C ASP A 358 -24.65 4.98 -29.82
N VAL A 359 -24.49 5.27 -31.12
CA VAL A 359 -24.02 6.58 -31.59
C VAL A 359 -25.08 7.68 -31.44
N ASN A 360 -26.35 7.33 -31.21
CA ASN A 360 -27.46 8.28 -31.10
C ASN A 360 -27.92 8.52 -29.66
N GLU A 361 -27.06 8.21 -28.69
CA GLU A 361 -27.33 8.41 -27.28
C GLU A 361 -27.51 9.90 -26.89
N ILE A 362 -28.33 10.12 -25.85
CA ILE A 362 -28.62 11.45 -25.33
C ILE A 362 -28.23 11.52 -23.85
N ASN A 363 -27.44 12.54 -23.49
CA ASN A 363 -27.17 12.84 -22.09
C ASN A 363 -28.31 13.68 -21.52
N LEU A 364 -29.20 13.04 -20.76
CA LEU A 364 -30.37 13.69 -20.16
C LEU A 364 -30.00 14.69 -19.04
N TYR A 365 -28.81 14.63 -18.47
CA TYR A 365 -28.38 15.53 -17.38
C TYR A 365 -27.80 16.84 -17.92
N LYS A 366 -27.02 16.77 -19.00
CA LYS A 366 -26.41 17.94 -19.65
C LYS A 366 -27.20 18.43 -20.84
N ASP A 367 -28.25 17.71 -21.20
CA ASP A 367 -29.08 17.96 -22.36
C ASP A 367 -28.25 18.05 -23.66
N GLU A 368 -27.60 16.95 -24.04
CA GLU A 368 -26.59 16.99 -25.10
C GLU A 368 -26.48 15.67 -25.88
N THR A 369 -26.33 15.74 -27.21
CA THR A 369 -25.97 14.60 -28.09
C THR A 369 -24.46 14.38 -28.12
N LEU A 370 -23.96 13.32 -28.75
CA LEU A 370 -22.51 13.14 -28.91
C LEU A 370 -21.94 14.16 -29.89
N LEU A 371 -22.68 14.51 -30.94
CA LEU A 371 -22.29 15.46 -31.96
C LEU A 371 -22.17 16.88 -31.40
N ILE A 372 -23.13 17.32 -30.58
CA ILE A 372 -23.03 18.63 -29.90
C ILE A 372 -21.78 18.65 -29.02
N GLN A 373 -21.50 17.57 -28.27
CA GLN A 373 -20.30 17.48 -27.45
C GLN A 373 -19.02 17.49 -28.29
N ALA A 374 -18.97 16.76 -29.41
CA ALA A 374 -17.84 16.75 -30.32
C ALA A 374 -17.57 18.14 -30.92
N VAL A 375 -18.63 18.89 -31.26
CA VAL A 375 -18.53 20.30 -31.69
C VAL A 375 -18.01 21.20 -30.56
N LYS A 376 -18.47 21.00 -29.31
CA LYS A 376 -17.94 21.70 -28.13
C LYS A 376 -16.47 21.43 -27.86
N ILE A 377 -15.97 20.25 -28.22
CA ILE A 377 -14.54 19.96 -28.17
C ILE A 377 -13.82 20.58 -29.38
N GLY A 378 -14.46 20.54 -30.55
CA GLY A 378 -13.93 21.10 -31.80
C GLY A 378 -13.04 20.14 -32.59
N ASP A 379 -13.13 18.84 -32.29
CA ASP A 379 -12.34 17.81 -32.97
C ASP A 379 -13.06 17.34 -34.24
N ILE A 380 -12.58 17.85 -35.38
CA ILE A 380 -13.14 17.58 -36.71
C ILE A 380 -13.16 16.10 -37.05
N GLU A 381 -12.15 15.33 -36.65
CA GLU A 381 -12.08 13.91 -36.98
C GLU A 381 -13.08 13.10 -36.16
N VAL A 382 -13.28 13.45 -34.88
CA VAL A 382 -14.36 12.87 -34.07
C VAL A 382 -15.74 13.18 -34.68
N ILE A 383 -15.99 14.44 -35.09
CA ILE A 383 -17.25 14.84 -35.75
C ILE A 383 -17.49 14.00 -37.01
N LYS A 384 -16.50 13.91 -37.91
CA LYS A 384 -16.61 13.09 -39.13
C LYS A 384 -16.86 11.62 -38.81
N THR A 385 -16.22 11.08 -37.78
CA THR A 385 -16.35 9.68 -37.38
C THR A 385 -17.78 9.37 -36.91
N LEU A 386 -18.32 10.21 -36.04
CA LEU A 386 -19.67 10.03 -35.53
C LEU A 386 -20.73 10.12 -36.65
N LEU A 387 -20.61 11.11 -37.54
CA LEU A 387 -21.49 11.26 -38.70
C LEU A 387 -21.40 10.09 -39.68
N LYS A 388 -20.18 9.61 -39.95
CA LYS A 388 -19.94 8.42 -40.79
C LYS A 388 -20.64 7.17 -40.25
N HIS A 389 -20.72 7.05 -38.92
CA HIS A 389 -21.37 5.94 -38.23
C HIS A 389 -22.86 6.15 -37.96
N GLY A 390 -23.47 7.19 -38.55
CA GLY A 390 -24.91 7.38 -38.56
C GLY A 390 -25.47 8.13 -37.37
N GLU A 391 -24.68 8.97 -36.70
CA GLU A 391 -25.24 9.93 -35.74
C GLU A 391 -26.19 10.89 -36.46
N ASN A 392 -27.36 11.13 -35.87
CA ASN A 392 -28.36 12.04 -36.41
C ASN A 392 -27.86 13.50 -36.31
N ILE A 393 -27.41 14.04 -37.45
CA ILE A 393 -26.88 15.40 -37.58
C ILE A 393 -27.88 16.50 -37.17
N ASN A 394 -29.17 16.20 -37.23
CA ASN A 394 -30.26 17.12 -36.90
C ASN A 394 -30.94 16.77 -35.56
N GLN A 395 -30.32 15.91 -34.74
CA GLN A 395 -30.85 15.59 -33.42
C GLN A 395 -30.83 16.84 -32.54
N GLU A 396 -32.01 17.20 -32.04
CA GLU A 396 -32.20 18.31 -31.10
C GLU A 396 -31.94 17.83 -29.67
N ALA A 397 -31.23 18.66 -28.91
CA ALA A 397 -31.27 18.65 -27.45
C ALA A 397 -32.65 19.15 -26.94
N LEU A 398 -32.97 18.96 -25.66
CA LEU A 398 -34.19 19.43 -24.99
C LEU A 398 -34.36 20.96 -25.11
N ASN A 399 -33.27 21.72 -25.11
CA ASN A 399 -33.27 23.16 -25.41
C ASN A 399 -33.46 23.50 -26.90
N GLY A 400 -33.70 22.51 -27.76
CA GLY A 400 -33.88 22.64 -29.21
C GLY A 400 -32.60 22.91 -30.00
N ASN A 401 -31.44 22.99 -29.35
CA ASN A 401 -30.17 23.20 -30.04
C ASN A 401 -29.75 21.92 -30.76
N THR A 402 -29.19 22.09 -31.94
CA THR A 402 -28.53 21.05 -32.75
C THR A 402 -27.04 21.34 -32.85
N ALA A 403 -26.26 20.42 -33.43
CA ALA A 403 -24.83 20.61 -33.60
C ALA A 403 -24.45 21.88 -34.38
N ILE A 404 -25.27 22.31 -35.34
CA ILE A 404 -25.02 23.55 -36.11
C ILE A 404 -25.20 24.81 -35.25
N HIS A 405 -26.14 24.82 -34.31
CA HIS A 405 -26.30 25.92 -33.35
C HIS A 405 -25.02 26.08 -32.50
N GLU A 406 -24.50 24.97 -31.97
CA GLU A 406 -23.26 24.98 -31.18
C GLU A 406 -22.04 25.41 -32.01
N ALA A 407 -21.93 24.97 -33.26
CA ALA A 407 -20.85 25.36 -34.16
C ALA A 407 -20.85 26.88 -34.43
N ILE A 408 -22.04 27.47 -34.57
CA ILE A 408 -22.25 28.92 -34.73
C ILE A 408 -21.90 29.66 -33.44
N MET A 409 -22.36 29.18 -32.26
CA MET A 409 -22.03 29.80 -30.96
C MET A 409 -20.52 29.82 -30.70
N LYS A 410 -19.81 28.79 -31.15
CA LYS A 410 -18.34 28.73 -31.10
C LYS A 410 -17.63 29.56 -32.17
N ASN A 411 -18.37 30.16 -33.10
CA ASN A 411 -17.84 30.92 -34.24
C ASN A 411 -16.85 30.10 -35.10
N SER A 412 -17.15 28.81 -35.32
CA SER A 412 -16.29 27.90 -36.10
C SER A 412 -16.85 27.69 -37.51
N THR A 413 -16.40 28.52 -38.45
CA THR A 413 -16.80 28.42 -39.86
C THR A 413 -16.46 27.05 -40.47
N GLU A 414 -15.34 26.45 -40.08
CA GLU A 414 -14.93 25.13 -40.55
C GLU A 414 -15.94 24.04 -40.16
N ILE A 415 -16.37 24.02 -38.88
CA ILE A 415 -17.36 23.05 -38.41
C ILE A 415 -18.73 23.33 -39.04
N VAL A 416 -19.13 24.59 -39.17
CA VAL A 416 -20.40 24.96 -39.83
C VAL A 416 -20.42 24.45 -41.28
N ASN A 417 -19.34 24.70 -42.04
CA ASN A 417 -19.24 24.21 -43.42
C ASN A 417 -19.27 22.68 -43.47
N LEU A 418 -18.51 22.00 -42.60
CA LEU A 418 -18.52 20.53 -42.51
C LEU A 418 -19.94 19.99 -42.24
N LEU A 419 -20.66 20.56 -41.29
CA LEU A 419 -22.02 20.11 -40.96
C LEU A 419 -22.99 20.35 -42.13
N LEU A 420 -22.90 21.50 -42.81
CA LEU A 420 -23.72 21.80 -43.98
C LEU A 420 -23.41 20.87 -45.17
N GLU A 421 -22.14 20.57 -45.42
CA GLU A 421 -21.71 19.59 -46.42
C GLU A 421 -22.25 18.18 -46.13
N GLN A 422 -22.48 17.85 -44.86
CA GLN A 422 -23.11 16.61 -44.41
C GLN A 422 -24.65 16.71 -44.26
N ASN A 423 -25.27 17.74 -44.86
CA ASN A 423 -26.72 17.97 -44.88
C ASN A 423 -27.38 18.33 -43.53
N ALA A 424 -26.66 19.03 -42.64
CA ALA A 424 -27.29 19.67 -41.48
C ALA A 424 -28.35 20.68 -41.95
N ASN A 425 -29.51 20.71 -41.29
CA ASN A 425 -30.60 21.61 -41.62
C ASN A 425 -30.30 23.03 -41.07
N PRO A 426 -30.07 24.03 -41.95
CA PRO A 426 -29.75 25.39 -41.52
C PRO A 426 -30.96 26.14 -40.94
N ASN A 427 -32.17 25.58 -41.03
CA ASN A 427 -33.41 26.20 -40.59
C ASN A 427 -33.93 25.61 -39.26
N THR A 428 -33.10 24.86 -38.55
CA THR A 428 -33.45 24.37 -37.20
C THR A 428 -33.67 25.55 -36.26
N LYS A 429 -34.61 25.41 -35.32
CA LYS A 429 -34.94 26.47 -34.36
C LYS A 429 -34.66 25.98 -32.95
N SER A 430 -33.90 26.76 -32.19
CA SER A 430 -33.73 26.50 -30.77
C SER A 430 -34.97 26.86 -29.97
N ASN A 431 -35.18 26.13 -28.88
CA ASN A 431 -36.23 26.40 -27.91
C ASN A 431 -35.65 27.32 -26.83
N PHE A 432 -35.44 28.59 -27.15
CA PHE A 432 -35.23 29.62 -26.13
C PHE A 432 -36.52 29.80 -25.33
N SER A 433 -36.79 28.94 -24.35
CA SER A 433 -37.68 29.30 -23.24
C SER A 433 -36.88 30.14 -22.25
N GLU A 434 -37.38 31.34 -21.95
CA GLU A 434 -36.94 32.28 -20.93
C GLU A 434 -36.35 31.63 -19.66
N TYR A 435 -35.03 31.42 -19.64
CA TYR A 435 -34.27 31.20 -18.40
C TYR A 435 -32.95 31.96 -18.52
N LEU A 436 -33.08 33.28 -18.36
CA LEU A 436 -32.02 34.17 -17.88
C LEU A 436 -31.92 34.08 -16.36
#